data_AF-A0A9X9Q2Y6-F1
#
_entry.id   AF-A0A9X9Q2Y6-F1
#
_cell.length_a   1.000
_cell.length_b   1.000
_cell.length_c   1.000
_cell.angle_alpha   90.00
_cell.angle_beta   90.00
_cell.angle_gamma   90.00
#
_symmetry.space_group_name_H-M   'P 1'
#
loop_
_entity.id
_entity.type
_entity.pdbx_description
1 polymer ?
#
loop_
_entity_poly.entity_id
_entity_poly.type
_entity_poly.pdbx_seq_one_letter_code
_entity_poly.pdbx_strand_id
1 'polypeptide(L)'
;ADSTISGASPVGRECLCRASAHRTPASGAQTPPRLRSSMGAHLFLLGLLLLLLPTPTPAPCRTGTRNECRHNQGFVPGAALAGEGVDVTSLKRSGSFPVDVESYLRRDGTCTLCQNSLQEGALQRLPLAL
;
A
#
# COMPACT_ATOMS: atom_id res chain seq x y z
N ALA A 1 20.16 -50.17 42.76
CA ALA A 1 21.08 -49.18 42.18
C ALA A 1 20.53 -47.83 42.61
N ASP A 2 20.82 -47.33 43.81
CA ASP A 2 22.13 -46.78 44.26
C ASP A 2 22.54 -45.63 43.32
N SER A 3 22.64 -44.35 43.70
CA SER A 3 23.14 -43.68 44.92
C SER A 3 22.71 -42.18 44.90
N THR A 4 22.15 -41.58 45.98
CA THR A 4 22.80 -40.79 47.07
C THR A 4 23.30 -39.40 46.63
N ILE A 5 22.54 -38.29 46.76
CA ILE A 5 22.27 -37.36 47.91
C ILE A 5 23.52 -36.81 48.63
N SER A 6 23.66 -35.48 48.60
CA SER A 6 24.38 -34.64 49.58
C SER A 6 23.58 -33.32 49.67
N GLY A 7 22.80 -33.01 50.71
CA GLY A 7 23.18 -32.58 52.07
C GLY A 7 23.39 -31.06 52.09
N ALA A 8 22.89 -30.20 52.98
CA ALA A 8 21.88 -30.22 54.05
C ALA A 8 21.57 -28.74 54.42
N SER A 9 20.39 -28.49 55.01
CA SER A 9 19.88 -27.25 55.68
C SER A 9 20.74 -26.85 56.92
N PRO A 10 20.44 -25.87 57.84
CA PRO A 10 19.14 -25.31 58.26
C PRO A 10 19.09 -23.79 58.66
N VAL A 11 17.93 -23.11 58.54
CA VAL A 11 16.92 -22.71 59.58
C VAL A 11 17.37 -21.74 60.71
N GLY A 12 16.63 -20.64 60.88
CA GLY A 12 16.50 -19.80 62.10
C GLY A 12 15.85 -18.44 61.76
N ARG A 13 14.55 -18.18 61.94
CA ARG A 13 13.73 -17.82 63.12
C ARG A 13 14.11 -16.52 63.87
N GLU A 14 13.10 -15.62 63.95
CA GLU A 14 12.82 -14.62 65.02
C GLU A 14 13.77 -13.38 65.07
N CYS A 15 13.38 -12.16 65.44
CA CYS A 15 12.16 -11.58 65.98
C CYS A 15 12.15 -10.05 65.79
N LEU A 16 10.92 -9.51 65.81
CA LEU A 16 10.46 -8.12 65.95
C LEU A 16 11.40 -7.07 66.58
N CYS A 17 11.39 -5.85 66.02
CA CYS A 17 11.28 -4.63 66.83
C CYS A 17 10.61 -3.49 66.05
N ARG A 18 9.53 -2.99 66.64
CA ARG A 18 8.55 -2.04 66.11
C ARG A 18 8.95 -0.63 66.50
N ALA A 19 9.19 0.26 65.53
CA ALA A 19 9.24 1.69 65.77
C ALA A 19 8.00 2.34 65.15
N SER A 20 7.05 2.68 66.00
CA SER A 20 5.84 3.42 65.65
C SER A 20 6.15 4.92 65.75
N ALA A 21 6.06 5.64 64.64
CA ALA A 21 5.99 7.10 64.62
C ALA A 21 4.71 7.52 63.90
N HIS A 22 4.05 8.52 64.46
CA HIS A 22 2.61 8.76 64.45
C HIS A 22 2.28 10.02 63.61
N ARG A 23 1.11 10.01 62.93
CA ARG A 23 0.37 11.13 62.26
C ARG A 23 0.97 11.70 60.95
N THR A 24 0.21 12.04 59.90
CA THR A 24 -1.24 12.25 59.65
C THR A 24 -1.49 12.23 58.11
N PRO A 25 -2.75 12.22 57.63
CA PRO A 25 -3.11 11.74 56.30
C PRO A 25 -3.03 12.83 55.21
N ALA A 26 -2.64 12.46 54.00
CA ALA A 26 -2.91 13.24 52.81
C ALA A 26 -3.75 12.39 51.85
N SER A 27 -5.03 12.75 51.78
CA SER A 27 -6.01 12.26 50.81
C SER A 27 -5.47 12.47 49.39
N GLY A 28 -5.00 11.39 48.77
CA GLY A 28 -4.66 11.37 47.34
C GLY A 28 -5.92 11.06 46.54
N ALA A 29 -6.57 12.09 46.04
CA ALA A 29 -7.67 11.99 45.10
C ALA A 29 -7.26 11.14 43.89
N GLN A 30 -7.92 10.00 43.69
CA GLN A 30 -7.78 9.20 42.48
C GLN A 30 -8.37 10.01 41.32
N THR A 31 -7.49 10.56 40.50
CA THR A 31 -7.85 11.18 39.22
C THR A 31 -8.22 10.06 38.25
N PRO A 32 -9.33 10.13 37.50
CA PRO A 32 -9.65 9.12 36.50
C PRO A 32 -8.54 9.09 35.44
N PRO A 33 -8.22 7.90 34.87
CA PRO A 33 -7.21 7.82 33.83
C PRO A 33 -7.64 8.72 32.67
N ARG A 34 -6.87 9.80 32.45
CA ARG A 34 -6.92 10.60 31.23
C ARG A 34 -6.78 9.62 30.07
N LEU A 35 -7.81 9.52 29.24
CA LEU A 35 -7.72 8.83 27.95
C LEU A 35 -6.66 9.58 27.15
N ARG A 36 -5.41 9.09 27.22
CA ARG A 36 -4.27 9.69 26.56
C ARG A 36 -4.52 9.49 25.07
N SER A 37 -4.91 10.56 24.38
CA SER A 37 -5.08 10.57 22.93
C SER A 37 -3.79 10.05 22.31
N SER A 38 -3.83 8.80 21.86
CA SER A 38 -2.66 8.10 21.34
C SER A 38 -2.51 8.48 19.87
N MET A 39 -1.99 9.68 19.64
CA MET A 39 -1.55 10.11 18.30
C MET A 39 -0.64 9.05 17.67
N GLY A 40 0.18 8.37 18.48
CA GLY A 40 0.97 7.23 18.07
C GLY A 40 0.13 6.07 17.52
N ALA A 41 -0.89 5.61 18.26
CA ALA A 41 -1.76 4.52 17.78
C ALA A 41 -2.49 4.90 16.49
N HIS A 42 -2.93 6.16 16.35
CA HIS A 42 -3.53 6.63 15.10
C HIS A 42 -2.54 6.63 13.94
N LEU A 43 -1.31 7.11 14.15
CA LEU A 43 -0.27 7.09 13.11
C LEU A 43 0.14 5.66 12.74
N PHE A 44 0.25 4.75 13.72
CA PHE A 44 0.50 3.33 13.47
C PHE A 44 -0.64 2.68 12.69
N LEU A 45 -1.89 2.96 13.06
CA LEU A 45 -3.08 2.43 12.36
C LEU A 45 -3.16 2.95 10.92
N LEU A 46 -2.86 4.24 10.70
CA LEU A 46 -2.81 4.84 9.37
C LEU A 46 -1.67 4.23 8.52
N GLY A 47 -0.50 4.02 9.11
CA GLY A 47 0.62 3.34 8.45
C GLY A 47 0.30 1.90 8.07
N LEU A 48 -0.37 1.16 8.96
CA LEU A 48 -0.85 -0.19 8.66
C LEU A 48 -1.88 -0.16 7.52
N LEU A 49 -2.84 0.75 7.57
CA LEU A 49 -3.86 0.91 6.54
C LEU A 49 -3.23 1.20 5.18
N LEU A 50 -2.25 2.10 5.12
CA LEU A 50 -1.47 2.40 3.90
C LEU A 50 -0.75 1.18 3.34
N LEU A 51 -0.25 0.29 4.20
CA LEU A 51 0.43 -0.95 3.78
C LEU A 51 -0.54 -2.01 3.24
N LEU A 52 -1.81 -1.97 3.68
CA LEU A 52 -2.86 -2.86 3.19
C LEU A 52 -3.48 -2.38 1.87
N LEU A 53 -3.21 -1.15 1.41
CA LEU A 53 -3.69 -0.71 0.11
C LEU A 53 -3.01 -1.53 -1.00
N PRO A 54 -3.78 -2.05 -1.97
CA PRO A 54 -3.20 -2.72 -3.12
C PRO A 54 -2.26 -1.78 -3.86
N THR A 55 -1.07 -2.26 -4.21
CA THR A 55 -0.16 -1.49 -5.05
C THR A 55 -0.80 -1.28 -6.42
N PRO A 56 -0.63 -0.09 -7.04
CA PRO A 56 -1.12 0.13 -8.39
C PRO A 56 -0.44 -0.87 -9.32
N THR A 57 -1.22 -1.80 -9.85
CA THR A 57 -0.72 -2.73 -10.87
C THR A 57 -0.67 -1.96 -12.20
N PRO A 58 0.50 -1.89 -12.86
CA PRO A 58 0.55 -1.37 -14.22
C PRO A 58 -0.38 -2.20 -15.08
N ALA A 59 -1.06 -1.56 -16.05
CA ALA A 59 -1.80 -2.33 -17.05
C ALA A 59 -0.87 -3.39 -17.66
N PRO A 60 -1.30 -4.65 -17.80
CA PRO A 60 -0.47 -5.74 -18.30
C PRO A 60 -0.21 -5.55 -19.79
N CYS A 61 0.76 -4.69 -20.10
CA CYS A 61 1.21 -4.39 -21.45
C CYS A 61 2.53 -5.10 -21.74
N ARG A 62 2.67 -5.60 -22.97
CA ARG A 62 3.87 -6.30 -23.44
C ARG A 62 4.14 -5.96 -24.90
N THR A 63 5.38 -6.17 -25.33
CA THR A 63 5.73 -6.11 -26.75
C THR A 63 5.12 -7.31 -27.47
N GLY A 64 4.29 -7.05 -28.47
CA GLY A 64 3.71 -8.04 -29.36
C GLY A 64 4.59 -8.32 -30.57
N THR A 65 4.52 -9.55 -31.07
CA THR A 65 5.12 -9.94 -32.35
C THR A 65 4.38 -9.29 -33.52
N ARG A 66 5.05 -9.20 -34.68
CA ARG A 66 4.44 -8.64 -35.91
C ARG A 66 3.08 -9.26 -36.26
N ASN A 67 2.90 -10.57 -36.02
CA ASN A 67 1.63 -11.25 -36.29
C ASN A 67 0.55 -10.89 -35.27
N GLU A 68 0.88 -10.89 -33.97
CA GLU A 68 -0.05 -10.45 -32.93
C GLU A 68 -0.50 -9.00 -33.15
N CYS A 69 0.42 -8.13 -33.57
CA CYS A 69 0.12 -6.74 -33.89
C CYS A 69 -0.86 -6.60 -35.05
N ARG A 70 -0.78 -7.46 -36.08
CA ARG A 70 -1.74 -7.44 -37.19
C ARG A 70 -3.09 -8.04 -36.81
N HIS A 71 -3.09 -9.10 -36.00
CA HIS A 71 -4.28 -9.81 -35.57
C HIS A 71 -5.18 -8.95 -34.67
N ASN A 72 -4.61 -8.31 -33.65
CA ASN A 72 -5.35 -7.45 -32.73
C ASN A 72 -5.51 -6.07 -33.36
N GLN A 73 -6.74 -5.60 -33.60
CA GLN A 73 -6.99 -4.33 -34.32
C GLN A 73 -7.50 -3.19 -33.44
N GLY A 74 -8.14 -3.50 -32.31
CA GLY A 74 -8.68 -2.49 -31.41
C GLY A 74 -7.57 -1.76 -30.63
N PHE A 75 -7.72 -0.45 -30.47
CA PHE A 75 -6.89 0.35 -29.57
C PHE A 75 -7.43 0.33 -28.14
N VAL A 76 -6.58 0.62 -27.17
CA VAL A 76 -7.02 0.82 -25.78
C VAL A 76 -8.08 1.94 -25.72
N PRO A 77 -9.14 1.79 -24.91
CA PRO A 77 -10.17 2.80 -24.77
C PRO A 77 -9.59 4.16 -24.38
N GLY A 78 -10.01 5.21 -25.07
CA GLY A 78 -9.57 6.58 -24.79
C GLY A 78 -8.24 6.99 -25.44
N ALA A 79 -7.56 6.12 -26.19
CA ALA A 79 -6.31 6.46 -26.90
C ALA A 79 -6.43 7.75 -27.74
N ALA A 80 -7.53 7.91 -28.48
CA ALA A 80 -7.78 9.10 -29.28
C ALA A 80 -7.82 10.40 -28.45
N LEU A 81 -8.31 10.32 -27.21
CA LEU A 81 -8.45 11.47 -26.32
C LEU A 81 -7.10 11.98 -25.83
N ALA A 82 -6.12 11.07 -25.69
CA ALA A 82 -4.77 11.45 -25.28
C ALA A 82 -4.05 12.28 -26.34
N GLY A 83 -4.45 12.15 -27.61
CA GLY A 83 -3.91 12.95 -28.71
C GLY A 83 -4.74 14.19 -29.07
N GLU A 84 -5.93 14.35 -28.48
CA GLU A 84 -6.81 15.49 -28.74
C GLU A 84 -6.39 16.71 -27.89
N GLY A 85 -6.15 17.85 -28.54
CA GLY A 85 -5.79 19.08 -27.85
C GLY A 85 -6.96 19.64 -27.01
N VAL A 86 -6.64 20.32 -25.92
CA VAL A 86 -7.62 20.98 -25.04
C VAL A 86 -7.36 22.48 -25.00
N ASP A 87 -8.40 23.29 -25.18
CA ASP A 87 -8.33 24.73 -24.93
C ASP A 87 -8.29 24.97 -23.41
N VAL A 88 -7.16 25.49 -22.92
CA VAL A 88 -6.91 25.71 -21.49
C VAL A 88 -7.81 26.78 -20.87
N THR A 89 -8.40 27.67 -21.68
CA THR A 89 -9.27 28.76 -21.18
C THR A 89 -10.70 28.30 -20.95
N SER A 90 -11.20 27.39 -21.79
CA SER A 90 -12.56 26.86 -21.74
C SER A 90 -12.65 25.43 -21.21
N LEU A 91 -11.51 24.74 -21.08
CA LEU A 91 -11.38 23.31 -20.76
C LEU A 91 -12.12 22.39 -21.74
N LYS A 92 -12.39 22.88 -22.96
CA LYS A 92 -13.05 22.11 -24.02
C LYS A 92 -12.03 21.47 -24.93
N ARG A 93 -12.44 20.34 -25.50
CA ARG A 93 -11.72 19.71 -26.60
C ARG A 93 -11.65 20.65 -27.80
N SER A 94 -10.46 20.78 -28.35
CA SER A 94 -10.20 21.63 -29.52
C SER A 94 -10.65 20.99 -30.84
N GLY A 95 -10.86 19.66 -30.87
CA GLY A 95 -11.06 18.90 -32.10
C GLY A 95 -9.81 18.79 -32.98
N SER A 96 -8.67 19.30 -32.51
CA SER A 96 -7.37 19.16 -33.16
C SER A 96 -6.60 17.99 -32.56
N PHE A 97 -5.86 17.26 -33.40
CA PHE A 97 -5.09 16.07 -33.01
C PHE A 97 -3.59 16.30 -33.29
N PRO A 98 -2.90 17.10 -32.45
CA PRO A 98 -1.48 17.39 -32.66
C PRO A 98 -0.55 16.19 -32.41
N VAL A 99 -1.03 15.15 -31.73
CA VAL A 99 -0.25 13.93 -31.44
C VAL A 99 -0.82 12.77 -32.27
N ASP A 100 0.06 12.09 -33.02
CA ASP A 100 -0.31 10.89 -33.76
C ASP A 100 -0.51 9.71 -32.80
N VAL A 101 -1.78 9.36 -32.61
CA VAL A 101 -2.24 8.22 -31.80
C VAL A 101 -2.74 7.05 -32.67
N GLU A 102 -2.57 7.13 -33.98
CA GLU A 102 -2.96 6.08 -34.93
C GLU A 102 -1.78 5.14 -35.22
N SER A 103 -0.55 5.67 -35.22
CA SER A 103 0.66 4.86 -35.41
C SER A 103 0.91 3.91 -34.24
N TYR A 104 1.01 2.62 -34.53
CA TYR A 104 1.20 1.55 -33.52
C TYR A 104 2.40 0.61 -33.78
N LEU A 105 2.98 0.63 -34.99
CA LEU A 105 4.10 -0.24 -35.38
C LEU A 105 5.46 0.42 -35.19
N ARG A 106 6.34 -0.23 -34.42
CA ARG A 106 7.75 0.14 -34.33
C ARG A 106 8.49 -0.25 -35.61
N ARG A 107 9.71 0.26 -35.79
CA ARG A 107 10.53 0.05 -37.02
C ARG A 107 10.83 -1.42 -37.32
N ASP A 108 10.96 -2.25 -36.30
CA ASP A 108 11.12 -3.71 -36.39
C ASP A 108 9.80 -4.44 -36.73
N GLY A 109 8.67 -3.73 -36.71
CA GLY A 109 7.31 -4.23 -36.94
C GLY A 109 6.68 -4.87 -35.71
N THR A 110 7.25 -4.68 -34.52
CA THR A 110 6.58 -5.00 -33.26
C THR A 110 5.64 -3.86 -32.85
N CYS A 111 4.82 -4.08 -31.83
CA CYS A 111 3.92 -3.08 -31.25
C CYS A 111 3.76 -3.34 -29.75
N THR A 112 3.16 -2.39 -29.03
CA THR A 112 2.76 -2.61 -27.63
C THR A 112 1.31 -3.10 -27.59
N LEU A 113 1.08 -4.23 -26.93
CA LEU A 113 -0.24 -4.81 -26.69
C LEU A 113 -0.54 -4.82 -25.20
N CYS A 114 -1.70 -4.32 -24.82
CA CYS A 114 -2.18 -4.29 -23.45
C CYS A 114 -3.36 -5.23 -23.28
N GLN A 115 -3.36 -6.02 -22.21
CA GLN A 115 -4.48 -6.88 -21.87
C GLN A 115 -5.49 -6.10 -21.01
N ASN A 116 -6.73 -6.00 -21.49
CA ASN A 116 -7.78 -5.25 -20.84
C ASN A 116 -8.67 -6.18 -20.00
N SER A 117 -8.45 -6.23 -18.69
CA SER A 117 -9.26 -7.05 -17.77
C SER A 117 -10.72 -6.59 -17.67
N LEU A 118 -11.03 -5.34 -18.03
CA LEU A 118 -12.39 -4.81 -18.07
C LEU A 118 -13.17 -5.24 -19.33
N GLN A 119 -12.46 -5.83 -20.30
CA GLN A 119 -13.03 -6.35 -21.55
C GLN A 119 -12.56 -7.80 -21.76
N GLU A 120 -12.82 -8.66 -20.77
CA GLU A 120 -12.58 -10.11 -20.85
C GLU A 120 -11.12 -10.49 -21.17
N GLY A 121 -10.16 -9.62 -20.83
CA GLY A 121 -8.75 -9.83 -21.14
C GLY A 121 -8.42 -9.64 -22.62
N ALA A 122 -9.21 -8.86 -23.36
CA ALA A 122 -8.95 -8.53 -24.75
C ALA A 122 -7.57 -7.86 -24.91
N LEU A 123 -6.80 -8.31 -25.90
CA LEU A 123 -5.54 -7.69 -26.28
C LEU A 123 -5.80 -6.50 -27.21
N GLN A 124 -5.34 -5.33 -26.79
CA GLN A 124 -5.57 -4.07 -27.47
C GLN A 124 -4.23 -3.38 -27.78
N ARG A 125 -4.16 -2.72 -28.94
CA ARG A 125 -3.00 -1.93 -29.35
C ARG A 125 -2.87 -0.68 -28.49
N LEU A 126 -1.65 -0.41 -28.05
CA LEU A 126 -1.27 0.89 -27.51
C LEU A 126 -0.57 1.70 -28.63
N PRO A 127 -0.98 2.96 -28.90
CA PRO A 127 -0.27 3.82 -29.84
C PRO A 127 1.21 3.99 -29.46
N LEU A 128 2.08 4.20 -30.44
CA LEU A 128 3.53 4.36 -30.19
C LEU A 128 3.88 5.62 -29.38
N ALA A 129 3.03 6.64 -29.45
CA ALA A 129 3.21 7.90 -28.74
C ALA A 129 2.78 7.84 -27.26
N LEU A 130 2.20 6.71 -26.82
CA LEU A 130 1.71 6.47 -25.45
C LEU A 130 2.47 5.31 -24.79
#